data_AF-A0A6P0SZ92-F1
#
_entry.id   AF-A0A6P0SZ92-F1
#
_cell.length_a   1.000
_cell.length_b   1.000
_cell.length_c   1.000
_cell.angle_alpha   90.00
_cell.angle_beta   90.00
_cell.angle_gamma   90.00
#
_symmetry.space_group_name_H-M   'P 1'
#
loop_
_entity.id
_entity.type
_entity.pdbx_description
1 polymer ?
#
loop_
_entity_poly.entity_id
_entity_poly.type
_entity_poly.pdbx_seq_one_letter_code
_entity_poly.pdbx_strand_id
1 'polypeptide(L)'
;QHAIEELKSLPNGSQHKDNILELVYDMLAILDARIKQNQDLEEDDRELIMQLSQIYQQRLELATELGRQEGIVQGKQEGLVEGKQEGLVEGKQEGLVQGKQEGLVEGKQEGLVQGKQNERRSMVTYLLRSRFGELDQELLGIIEPLMALSPEEFTPLLLQLSRLELLTRFGERN
;
A
#
# COMPACT_ATOMS: atom_id res chain seq x y z
N GLN A 1 47.89 5.81 40.51
CA GLN A 1 46.70 4.97 40.75
C GLN A 1 45.43 5.77 41.09
N HIS A 2 45.44 6.73 42.04
CA HIS A 2 44.23 7.49 42.45
C HIS A 2 43.45 8.19 41.32
N ALA A 3 44.12 8.76 40.32
CA ALA A 3 43.47 9.46 39.19
C ALA A 3 42.70 8.52 38.23
N ILE A 4 43.14 7.26 38.11
CA ILE A 4 42.47 6.25 37.26
C ILE A 4 41.20 5.75 37.94
N GLU A 5 41.23 5.59 39.26
CA GLU A 5 40.03 5.25 40.04
C GLU A 5 39.00 6.39 40.00
N GLU A 6 39.46 7.63 40.07
CA GLU A 6 38.60 8.80 39.91
C GLU A 6 37.95 8.82 38.51
N LEU A 7 38.72 8.60 37.44
CA LEU A 7 38.19 8.46 36.08
C LEU A 7 37.15 7.34 35.95
N LYS A 8 37.40 6.17 36.57
CA LYS A 8 36.43 5.06 36.59
C LYS A 8 35.14 5.43 37.31
N SER A 9 35.24 6.21 38.39
CA SER A 9 34.09 6.64 39.20
C SER A 9 33.22 7.71 38.54
N LEU A 10 33.74 8.43 37.54
CA LEU A 10 32.97 9.46 36.85
C LEU A 10 31.76 8.86 36.11
N PRO A 11 30.62 9.58 36.04
CA PRO A 11 29.45 9.13 35.29
C PRO A 11 29.74 8.97 33.80
N ASN A 12 29.31 7.84 33.23
CA ASN A 12 29.38 7.59 31.79
C ASN A 12 28.50 8.59 31.02
N GLY A 13 28.99 9.09 29.89
CA GLY A 13 28.30 10.08 29.06
C GLY A 13 28.29 11.51 29.61
N SER A 14 29.07 11.79 30.68
CA SER A 14 29.31 13.16 31.12
C SER A 14 30.38 13.81 30.26
N GLN A 15 30.14 15.04 29.82
CA GLN A 15 31.09 15.78 28.98
C GLN A 15 32.48 15.92 29.62
N HIS A 16 32.54 15.99 30.95
CA HIS A 16 33.80 16.01 31.68
C HIS A 16 34.58 14.69 31.55
N LYS A 17 33.92 13.53 31.71
CA LYS A 17 34.54 12.22 31.52
C LYS A 17 34.98 12.03 30.08
N ASP A 18 34.16 12.45 29.11
CA ASP A 18 34.49 12.34 27.69
C ASP A 18 35.72 13.17 27.32
N ASN A 19 35.82 14.40 27.81
CA ASN A 19 37.00 15.24 27.60
C ASN A 19 38.27 14.61 28.19
N ILE A 20 38.17 13.97 29.36
CA ILE A 20 39.32 13.26 29.98
C ILE A 20 39.69 12.02 29.15
N LEU A 21 38.71 11.29 28.62
CA LEU A 21 38.96 10.11 27.80
C LEU A 21 39.58 10.44 26.43
N GLU A 22 39.28 11.62 25.86
CA GLU A 22 40.00 12.14 24.68
C GLU A 22 41.48 12.41 25.00
N LEU A 23 41.76 13.09 26.12
CA LEU A 23 43.14 13.33 26.55
C LEU A 23 43.91 12.03 26.83
N VAL A 24 43.22 11.02 27.38
CA VAL A 24 43.77 9.67 27.58
C VAL A 24 44.12 9.02 26.25
N TYR A 25 43.29 9.15 25.22
CA TYR A 25 43.57 8.63 23.88
C TYR A 25 44.82 9.27 23.26
N ASP A 26 44.92 10.60 23.31
CA ASP A 26 46.09 11.33 22.83
C ASP A 26 47.37 10.88 23.56
N MET A 27 47.27 10.69 24.88
CA MET A 27 48.40 10.22 25.69
C MET A 27 48.81 8.79 25.33
N LEU A 28 47.85 7.87 25.13
CA LEU A 28 48.12 6.51 24.67
C LEU A 28 48.83 6.52 23.30
N ALA A 29 48.40 7.37 22.37
CA ALA A 29 49.02 7.50 21.06
C ALA A 29 50.48 7.99 21.13
N ILE A 30 50.77 8.94 22.03
CA ILE A 30 52.13 9.44 22.27
C ILE A 30 53.01 8.34 22.88
N LEU A 31 52.49 7.59 23.85
CA LEU A 31 53.22 6.52 24.52
C LEU A 31 53.52 5.36 23.55
N ASP A 32 52.56 4.97 22.71
CA ASP A 32 52.75 3.98 21.64
C ASP A 32 53.83 4.41 20.64
N ALA A 33 53.90 5.71 20.33
CA ALA A 33 54.94 6.25 19.45
C ALA A 33 56.35 6.14 20.08
N ARG A 34 56.47 6.30 21.40
CA ARG A 34 57.75 6.14 22.12
C ARG A 34 58.21 4.68 22.16
N ILE A 35 57.29 3.74 22.37
CA ILE A 35 57.57 2.29 22.30
C ILE A 35 58.18 1.94 20.92
N LYS A 36 57.59 2.46 19.85
CA LYS A 36 58.06 2.23 18.47
C LYS A 36 59.46 2.82 18.20
N GLN A 37 59.91 3.79 19.00
CA GLN A 37 61.24 4.37 18.92
C GLN A 37 62.28 3.65 19.80
N ASN A 38 61.98 2.46 20.33
CA ASN A 38 62.83 1.69 21.24
C ASN A 38 63.25 2.47 22.50
N GLN A 39 62.42 3.41 22.96
CA GLN A 39 62.60 4.01 24.28
C GLN A 39 62.06 3.05 25.35
N ASP A 40 62.89 2.73 26.34
CA ASP A 40 62.43 1.94 27.48
C ASP A 40 61.42 2.75 28.29
N LEU A 41 60.20 2.20 28.38
CA LEU A 41 59.18 2.69 29.30
C LEU A 41 59.44 2.14 30.69
N GLU A 42 59.23 3.00 31.69
CA GLU A 42 59.17 2.62 33.10
C GLU A 42 58.03 1.61 33.33
N GLU A 43 58.15 0.74 34.34
CA GLU A 43 57.10 -0.25 34.65
C GLU A 43 55.76 0.43 34.96
N ASP A 44 55.80 1.59 35.63
CA ASP A 44 54.63 2.39 35.98
C ASP A 44 53.88 2.90 34.72
N ASP A 45 54.62 3.30 33.67
CA ASP A 45 54.03 3.75 32.40
C ASP A 45 53.34 2.59 31.67
N ARG A 46 53.89 1.38 31.74
CA ARG A 46 53.29 0.19 31.13
C ARG A 46 52.00 -0.20 31.84
N GLU A 47 51.96 -0.13 33.17
CA GLU A 47 50.75 -0.39 33.94
C GLU A 47 49.67 0.66 33.63
N LEU A 48 50.06 1.94 33.52
CA LEU A 48 49.17 3.04 33.16
C LEU A 48 48.54 2.84 31.77
N ILE A 49 49.35 2.46 30.78
CA ILE A 49 48.88 2.19 29.40
C ILE A 49 47.85 1.05 29.40
N MET A 50 48.13 -0.05 30.09
CA MET A 50 47.19 -1.18 30.16
C MET A 50 45.84 -0.77 30.76
N GLN A 51 45.86 -0.03 31.88
CA GLN A 51 44.64 0.38 32.56
C GLN A 51 43.83 1.39 31.74
N LEU A 52 44.49 2.38 31.14
CA LEU A 52 43.83 3.41 30.34
C LEU A 52 43.32 2.86 29.00
N SER A 53 44.06 1.96 28.36
CA SER A 53 43.64 1.29 27.12
C SER A 53 42.33 0.52 27.34
N GLN A 54 42.21 -0.20 28.45
CA GLN A 54 40.98 -0.92 28.79
C GLN A 54 39.78 0.02 29.00
N ILE A 55 39.96 1.15 29.69
CA ILE A 55 38.89 2.14 29.89
C ILE A 55 38.47 2.76 28.55
N TYR A 56 39.42 3.09 27.68
CA TYR A 56 39.14 3.64 26.37
C TYR A 56 38.42 2.64 25.45
N GLN A 57 38.82 1.37 25.46
CA GLN A 57 38.15 0.30 24.73
C GLN A 57 36.67 0.15 25.17
N GLN A 58 36.40 0.18 26.47
CA GLN A 58 35.03 0.14 26.99
C GLN A 58 34.17 1.32 26.51
N ARG A 59 34.75 2.53 26.43
CA ARG A 59 34.06 3.70 25.87
C ARG A 59 33.73 3.49 24.39
N LEU A 60 34.68 2.99 23.60
CA LEU A 60 34.49 2.75 22.18
C LEU A 60 33.40 1.71 21.91
N GLU A 61 33.37 0.63 22.69
CA GLU A 61 32.32 -0.39 22.64
C GLU A 61 30.95 0.21 22.96
N LEU A 62 30.85 1.01 24.03
CA LEU A 62 29.60 1.67 24.41
C LEU A 62 29.11 2.64 23.32
N ALA A 63 30.01 3.45 22.76
CA ALA A 63 29.69 4.39 21.68
C ALA A 63 29.22 3.63 20.41
N THR A 64 29.88 2.52 20.09
CA THR A 64 29.50 1.66 18.96
C THR A 64 28.12 1.06 19.16
N GLU A 65 27.83 0.55 20.36
CA GLU A 65 26.53 -0.04 20.67
C GLU A 65 25.41 1.00 20.67
N LEU A 66 25.66 2.20 21.21
CA LEU A 66 24.72 3.32 21.15
C LEU A 66 24.43 3.74 19.71
N GLY A 67 25.47 3.96 18.90
CA GLY A 67 25.31 4.31 17.48
C GLY A 67 24.58 3.23 16.69
N ARG A 68 24.81 1.95 17.00
CA ARG A 68 24.07 0.83 16.41
C ARG A 68 22.60 0.85 16.81
N GLN A 69 22.29 1.08 18.09
CA GLN A 69 20.92 1.17 18.58
C GLN A 69 20.18 2.36 17.97
N GLU A 70 20.80 3.54 17.96
CA GLU A 70 20.24 4.74 17.33
C GLU A 70 20.00 4.52 15.84
N GLY A 71 20.97 3.96 15.11
CA GLY A 71 20.81 3.65 13.69
C GLY A 71 19.67 2.66 13.41
N ILE A 72 19.49 1.64 14.27
CA ILE A 72 18.35 0.70 14.13
C ILE A 72 17.01 1.40 14.40
N VAL A 73 16.94 2.25 15.43
CA VAL A 73 15.71 2.97 15.78
C VAL A 73 15.35 3.94 14.66
N GLN A 74 16.31 4.75 14.23
CA GLN A 74 16.13 5.73 13.16
C GLN A 74 15.75 5.05 11.85
N GLY A 75 16.51 4.04 11.42
CA GLY A 75 16.23 3.32 10.18
C GLY A 75 14.87 2.62 10.17
N LYS A 76 14.43 2.05 11.32
CA LYS A 76 13.08 1.49 11.44
C LYS A 76 11.99 2.56 11.37
N GLN A 77 12.22 3.71 12.00
CA GLN A 77 11.24 4.79 12.01
C GLN A 77 11.09 5.42 10.62
N GLU A 78 12.21 5.73 9.96
CA GLU A 78 12.25 6.27 8.60
C GLU A 78 11.60 5.30 7.61
N GLY A 79 12.04 4.03 7.60
CA GLY A 79 11.48 3.02 6.70
C GLY A 79 9.98 2.76 6.92
N LEU A 80 9.49 2.86 8.17
CA LEU A 80 8.06 2.73 8.45
C LEU A 80 7.26 3.93 7.92
N VAL A 81 7.78 5.15 8.07
CA VAL A 81 7.11 6.37 7.59
C VAL A 81 7.09 6.40 6.07
N GLU A 82 8.23 6.16 5.44
CA GLU A 82 8.38 6.16 3.98
C GLU A 82 7.51 5.05 3.36
N GLY A 83 7.65 3.81 3.82
CA GLY A 83 6.87 2.69 3.30
C GLY A 83 5.36 2.84 3.49
N LYS A 84 4.89 3.46 4.58
CA LYS A 84 3.46 3.78 4.76
C LYS A 84 2.99 4.87 3.82
N GLN A 85 3.80 5.91 3.62
CA GLN A 85 3.44 7.03 2.77
C GLN A 85 3.37 6.59 1.30
N GLU A 86 4.39 5.87 0.83
CA GLU A 86 4.44 5.32 -0.52
C GLU A 86 3.30 4.35 -0.77
N GLY A 87 3.12 3.34 0.09
CA GLY A 87 2.06 2.35 -0.08
C GLY A 87 0.65 2.96 -0.03
N LEU A 88 0.43 4.04 0.73
CA LEU A 88 -0.85 4.73 0.75
C LEU A 88 -1.10 5.53 -0.53
N VAL A 89 -0.07 6.18 -1.08
CA VAL A 89 -0.19 6.97 -2.31
C VAL A 89 -0.40 6.04 -3.51
N GLU A 90 0.43 5.02 -3.63
CA GLU A 90 0.35 4.03 -4.71
C GLU A 90 -0.99 3.29 -4.68
N GLY A 91 -1.35 2.71 -3.53
CA GLY A 91 -2.61 1.95 -3.40
C GLY A 91 -3.86 2.81 -3.63
N LYS A 92 -3.85 4.09 -3.23
CA LYS A 92 -4.97 5.01 -3.56
C LYS A 92 -5.04 5.33 -5.04
N GLN A 93 -3.89 5.59 -5.67
CA GLN A 93 -3.84 5.95 -7.08
C GLN A 93 -4.30 4.77 -7.95
N GLU A 94 -3.76 3.58 -7.69
CA GLU A 94 -4.13 2.35 -8.40
C GLU A 94 -5.61 2.03 -8.21
N GLY A 95 -6.10 2.00 -6.96
CA GLY A 95 -7.49 1.69 -6.67
C GLY A 95 -8.47 2.68 -7.31
N LEU A 96 -8.12 3.97 -7.38
CA LEU A 96 -8.96 4.99 -8.00
C LEU A 96 -8.97 4.89 -9.53
N VAL A 97 -7.82 4.59 -10.15
CA VAL A 97 -7.74 4.41 -11.61
C VAL A 97 -8.49 3.15 -12.02
N GLN A 98 -8.22 2.03 -11.36
CA GLN A 98 -8.85 0.75 -11.65
C GLN A 98 -10.37 0.81 -11.43
N GLY A 99 -10.81 1.29 -10.27
CA GLY A 99 -12.25 1.37 -9.95
C GLY A 99 -13.01 2.31 -10.90
N LYS A 100 -12.41 3.43 -11.32
CA LYS A 100 -13.03 4.31 -12.32
C LYS A 100 -13.13 3.65 -13.69
N GLN A 101 -12.09 2.92 -14.10
CA GLN A 101 -12.06 2.29 -15.42
C GLN A 101 -13.06 1.13 -15.50
N GLU A 102 -13.07 0.27 -14.48
CA GLU A 102 -14.03 -0.83 -14.36
C GLU A 102 -15.47 -0.31 -14.32
N GLY A 103 -15.77 0.63 -13.42
CA GLY A 103 -17.12 1.21 -13.30
C GLY A 103 -17.59 1.92 -14.57
N LEU A 104 -16.68 2.56 -15.32
CA LEU A 104 -17.04 3.19 -16.59
C LEU A 104 -17.36 2.15 -17.67
N VAL A 105 -16.61 1.05 -17.75
CA VAL A 105 -16.83 -0.02 -18.73
C VAL A 105 -18.12 -0.75 -18.42
N GLU A 106 -18.31 -1.16 -17.17
CA GLU A 106 -19.51 -1.86 -16.70
C GLU A 106 -20.76 -0.98 -16.91
N GLY A 107 -20.74 0.26 -16.41
CA GLY A 107 -21.88 1.17 -16.54
C GLY A 107 -22.23 1.51 -18.00
N LYS A 108 -21.23 1.62 -18.90
CA LYS A 108 -21.50 1.80 -20.34
C LYS A 108 -22.12 0.56 -20.97
N GLN A 109 -21.62 -0.62 -20.62
CA GLN A 109 -22.11 -1.88 -21.17
C GLN A 109 -23.55 -2.15 -20.71
N GLU A 110 -23.83 -2.01 -19.41
CA GLU A 110 -25.17 -2.14 -18.84
C GLU A 110 -26.13 -1.12 -19.45
N GLY A 111 -25.72 0.15 -19.51
CA GLY A 111 -26.54 1.20 -20.10
C GLY A 111 -26.88 0.95 -21.57
N LEU A 112 -25.93 0.41 -22.35
CA LEU A 112 -26.16 0.07 -23.76
C LEU A 112 -27.10 -1.15 -23.92
N VAL A 113 -26.94 -2.18 -23.08
CA VAL A 113 -27.84 -3.35 -23.10
C VAL A 113 -29.25 -2.96 -22.69
N GLN A 114 -29.40 -2.22 -21.60
CA GLN A 114 -30.69 -1.74 -21.11
C GLN A 114 -31.35 -0.79 -22.11
N GLY A 115 -30.58 0.11 -22.72
CA GLY A 115 -31.06 1.00 -23.78
C GLY A 115 -31.63 0.22 -24.97
N LYS A 116 -30.90 -0.77 -25.48
CA LYS A 116 -31.37 -1.64 -26.57
C LYS A 116 -32.63 -2.43 -26.20
N GLN A 117 -32.71 -2.95 -24.97
CA GLN A 117 -33.91 -3.65 -24.50
C GLN A 117 -35.12 -2.71 -24.41
N ASN A 118 -34.93 -1.49 -23.88
CA ASN A 118 -35.99 -0.48 -23.78
C ASN A 118 -36.48 -0.01 -25.15
N GLU A 119 -35.56 0.24 -26.10
CA GLU A 119 -35.91 0.59 -27.48
C GLU A 119 -36.69 -0.54 -28.15
N ARG A 120 -36.23 -1.78 -27.98
CA ARG A 120 -36.89 -2.95 -28.54
C ARG A 120 -38.30 -3.16 -27.95
N ARG A 121 -38.46 -2.99 -26.63
CA ARG A 121 -39.78 -3.04 -25.96
C ARG A 121 -40.70 -1.95 -26.52
N SER A 122 -40.16 -0.74 -26.70
CA SER A 122 -40.91 0.38 -27.25
C SER A 122 -41.36 0.10 -28.68
N MET A 123 -40.51 -0.53 -29.50
CA MET A 123 -40.83 -0.93 -30.87
C MET A 123 -41.95 -1.98 -30.91
N VAL A 124 -41.87 -3.04 -30.08
CA VAL A 124 -42.92 -4.06 -29.96
C VAL A 124 -44.25 -3.42 -29.55
N THR A 125 -44.22 -2.58 -28.52
CA THR A 125 -45.39 -1.86 -28.01
C THR A 125 -46.01 -0.97 -29.09
N TYR A 126 -45.18 -0.23 -29.82
CA TYR A 126 -45.63 0.63 -30.91
C TYR A 126 -46.28 -0.16 -32.05
N LEU A 127 -45.67 -1.27 -32.48
CA LEU A 127 -46.22 -2.12 -33.53
C LEU A 127 -47.56 -2.73 -33.14
N LEU A 128 -47.67 -3.26 -31.92
CA LEU A 128 -48.93 -3.81 -31.40
C LEU A 128 -50.02 -2.73 -31.38
N ARG A 129 -49.68 -1.52 -30.90
CA ARG A 129 -50.63 -0.41 -30.84
C ARG A 129 -51.08 0.04 -32.23
N SER A 130 -50.13 0.13 -33.17
CA SER A 130 -50.40 0.50 -34.56
C SER A 130 -51.33 -0.51 -35.25
N ARG A 131 -51.16 -1.80 -34.95
CA ARG A 131 -51.94 -2.87 -35.60
C ARG A 131 -53.30 -3.16 -34.96
N PHE A 132 -53.39 -3.09 -33.64
CA PHE A 132 -54.55 -3.57 -32.89
C PHE A 132 -55.27 -2.46 -32.11
N GLY A 133 -54.76 -1.23 -32.12
CA GLY A 133 -55.33 -0.12 -31.37
C GLY A 133 -54.83 -0.09 -29.93
N GLU A 134 -55.71 0.19 -28.98
CA GLU A 134 -55.30 0.20 -27.56
C GLU A 134 -54.87 -1.19 -27.08
N LEU A 135 -53.81 -1.23 -26.28
CA LEU A 135 -53.28 -2.47 -25.72
C LEU A 135 -54.03 -2.82 -24.43
N ASP A 136 -54.85 -3.86 -24.49
CA ASP A 136 -55.48 -4.48 -23.33
C ASP A 136 -54.48 -5.35 -22.53
N GLN A 137 -54.92 -5.85 -21.38
CA GLN A 137 -54.09 -6.69 -20.50
C GLN A 137 -53.57 -7.95 -21.20
N GLU A 138 -54.35 -8.54 -22.10
CA GLU A 138 -53.94 -9.72 -22.87
C GLU A 138 -52.76 -9.39 -23.80
N LEU A 139 -52.83 -8.26 -24.52
CA LEU A 139 -51.77 -7.80 -25.41
C LEU A 139 -50.53 -7.26 -24.67
N LEU A 140 -50.70 -6.71 -23.46
CA LEU A 140 -49.57 -6.34 -22.61
C LEU A 140 -48.82 -7.58 -22.10
N GLY A 141 -49.55 -8.65 -21.78
CA GLY A 141 -48.99 -9.92 -21.30
C GLY A 141 -48.06 -10.61 -22.31
N ILE A 142 -48.27 -10.40 -23.60
CA ILE A 142 -47.43 -11.02 -24.65
C ILE A 142 -46.14 -10.25 -24.94
N ILE A 143 -45.95 -9.05 -24.38
CA ILE A 143 -44.76 -8.22 -24.67
C ILE A 143 -43.48 -8.92 -24.17
N GLU A 144 -43.46 -9.43 -22.93
CA GLU A 144 -42.27 -10.12 -22.41
C GLU A 144 -41.94 -11.41 -23.19
N PRO A 145 -42.90 -12.31 -23.49
CA PRO A 145 -42.67 -13.44 -24.37
C PRO A 145 -42.10 -13.07 -25.75
N LEU A 146 -42.56 -11.97 -26.35
CA LEU A 146 -42.05 -11.49 -27.63
C LEU A 146 -40.65 -10.87 -27.51
N MET A 147 -40.33 -10.25 -26.37
CA MET A 147 -39.01 -9.72 -26.06
C MET A 147 -37.96 -10.82 -25.87
N ALA A 148 -38.37 -12.05 -25.52
CA ALA A 148 -37.48 -13.20 -25.40
C ALA A 148 -36.97 -13.76 -26.75
N LEU A 149 -37.67 -13.48 -27.86
CA LEU A 149 -37.26 -13.91 -29.20
C LEU A 149 -36.13 -13.04 -29.77
N SER A 150 -35.66 -13.26 -31.00
CA SER A 150 -34.82 -12.29 -31.73
C SER A 150 -35.68 -11.30 -32.56
N PRO A 151 -35.16 -10.12 -32.93
CA PRO A 151 -35.81 -9.20 -33.89
C PRO A 151 -36.27 -9.88 -35.18
N GLU A 152 -35.48 -10.79 -35.70
CA GLU A 152 -35.75 -11.53 -36.93
C GLU A 152 -36.92 -12.51 -36.76
N GLU A 153 -37.16 -12.97 -35.53
CA GLU A 153 -38.24 -13.89 -35.19
C GLU A 153 -39.55 -13.16 -34.87
N PHE A 154 -39.52 -12.15 -33.98
CA PHE A 154 -40.76 -11.50 -33.55
C PHE A 154 -41.31 -10.52 -34.58
N THR A 155 -40.47 -9.87 -35.40
CA THR A 155 -40.92 -8.89 -36.40
C THR A 155 -41.91 -9.48 -37.40
N PRO A 156 -41.63 -10.60 -38.09
CA PRO A 156 -42.60 -11.20 -39.01
C PRO A 156 -43.85 -11.69 -38.27
N LEU A 157 -43.71 -12.22 -37.05
CA LEU A 157 -44.86 -12.68 -36.26
C LEU A 157 -45.81 -11.52 -35.92
N LEU A 158 -45.28 -10.37 -35.50
CA LEU A 158 -46.09 -9.18 -35.22
C LEU A 158 -46.78 -8.61 -36.46
N LEU A 159 -46.12 -8.68 -37.63
CA LEU A 159 -46.66 -8.14 -38.88
C LEU A 159 -47.66 -9.08 -39.57
N GLN A 160 -47.47 -10.40 -39.45
CA GLN A 160 -48.23 -11.39 -40.22
C GLN A 160 -49.37 -12.02 -39.41
N LEU A 161 -49.18 -12.28 -38.11
CA LEU A 161 -50.19 -12.95 -37.31
C LEU A 161 -51.34 -12.01 -36.92
N SER A 162 -52.53 -12.58 -36.77
CA SER A 162 -53.68 -11.93 -36.18
C SER A 162 -53.55 -11.79 -34.66
N ARG A 163 -54.39 -10.93 -34.06
CA ARG A 163 -54.48 -10.78 -32.59
C ARG A 163 -54.68 -12.13 -31.90
N LEU A 164 -55.63 -12.93 -32.38
CA LEU A 164 -55.98 -14.22 -31.76
C LEU A 164 -54.82 -15.22 -31.84
N GLU A 165 -54.11 -15.28 -32.97
CA GLU A 165 -52.96 -16.17 -33.15
C GLU A 165 -51.78 -15.77 -32.26
N LEU A 166 -51.52 -14.45 -32.11
CA LEU A 166 -50.50 -13.95 -31.18
C LEU A 166 -50.83 -14.30 -29.73
N LEU A 167 -52.07 -14.08 -29.29
CA LEU A 167 -52.51 -14.43 -27.93
C LEU A 167 -52.54 -15.93 -27.69
N THR A 168 -52.91 -16.73 -28.69
CA THR A 168 -52.89 -18.20 -28.57
C THR A 168 -51.46 -18.73 -28.42
N ARG A 169 -50.49 -18.07 -29.05
CA ARG A 169 -49.09 -18.51 -29.07
C ARG A 169 -48.25 -17.95 -27.91
N PHE A 170 -48.50 -16.71 -27.50
CA PHE A 170 -47.70 -15.98 -26.53
C PHE A 170 -48.47 -15.52 -25.29
N GLY A 171 -49.79 -15.60 -25.31
CA GLY A 171 -50.61 -15.32 -24.13
C GLY A 171 -50.33 -16.35 -23.05
N GLU A 172 -50.19 -15.87 -21.81
CA GLU A 172 -50.14 -16.76 -20.67
C GLU A 172 -51.47 -17.52 -20.57
N ARG A 173 -51.41 -18.84 -20.70
CA ARG A 173 -52.52 -19.69 -20.24
C ARG A 173 -52.48 -19.65 -18.72
N ASN A 174 -53.33 -18.82 -18.13
CA ASN A 174 -53.72 -19.00 -16.73
C ASN A 174 -54.22 -20.45 -16.50
#